data_AF-A0A8J4YHC1-F1
#
_entry.id   AF-A0A8J4YHC1-F1
#
_cell.length_a   1.000
_cell.length_b   1.000
_cell.length_c   1.000
_cell.angle_alpha   90.00
_cell.angle_beta   90.00
_cell.angle_gamma   90.00
#
_symmetry.space_group_name_H-M   'P 1'
#
loop_
_entity.id
_entity.type
_entity.pdbx_description
1 polymer ?
#
loop_
_entity_poly.entity_id
_entity_poly.type
_entity_poly.pdbx_seq_one_letter_code
_entity_poly.pdbx_strand_id
1 'polypeptide(L)'
;MAESGLAEVMSAVFGGVPKMLSGKKFPQNVRALRLVVEEVLRSIIEQTPITRKHDLMSILEELARRSKTTKLWVDILIKPVFIMMMFIRAEREGDWPLHLEALTLMMPYFYATGHVHYARYGLFYLRSMEALPTKVLDLFMKGEHVLRHILGIWNGIWSDMYIETTFMRYGHGKGGIIGITLKPETLKTWALSLHLCSKLESNLSEIVDGDGGNVQIIHKEESSSFCLQ
;
A
#
# COMPACT_ATOMS: atom_id res chain seq x y z
N MET A 1 1.43 27.06 -16.59
CA MET A 1 0.38 26.17 -16.04
C MET A 1 -0.98 26.35 -16.69
N ALA A 2 -1.35 27.54 -17.20
CA ALA A 2 -2.69 27.78 -17.72
C ALA A 2 -3.02 27.07 -19.06
N GLU A 3 -2.03 26.56 -19.79
CA GLU A 3 -2.26 25.99 -21.14
C GLU A 3 -1.63 24.60 -21.34
N SER A 4 -1.06 24.00 -20.30
CA SER A 4 -0.28 22.75 -20.43
C SER A 4 -1.11 21.47 -20.34
N GLY A 5 -2.44 21.54 -20.27
CA GLY A 5 -3.35 20.40 -20.02
C GLY A 5 -3.20 19.76 -18.62
N LEU A 6 -2.07 19.99 -17.96
CA LEU A 6 -1.76 19.48 -16.62
C LEU A 6 -2.80 19.91 -15.59
N ALA A 7 -3.38 21.10 -15.69
CA ALA A 7 -4.44 21.52 -14.77
C ALA A 7 -5.70 20.65 -14.89
N GLU A 8 -6.09 20.27 -16.11
CA GLU A 8 -7.22 19.36 -16.36
C GLU A 8 -6.91 17.94 -15.90
N VAL A 9 -5.72 17.42 -16.21
CA VAL A 9 -5.28 16.10 -15.71
C VAL A 9 -5.26 16.09 -14.19
N MET A 10 -4.68 17.10 -13.56
CA MET A 10 -4.62 17.17 -12.09
C MET A 10 -6.01 17.36 -11.48
N SER A 11 -6.92 18.08 -12.15
CA SER A 11 -8.30 18.25 -11.69
C SER A 11 -9.11 16.96 -11.80
N ALA A 12 -9.04 16.28 -12.95
CA ALA A 12 -9.72 15.01 -13.20
C ALA A 12 -9.24 13.91 -12.26
N VAL A 13 -7.94 13.87 -11.98
CA VAL A 13 -7.35 12.76 -11.25
C VAL A 13 -7.29 13.01 -9.73
N PHE A 14 -7.07 14.25 -9.28
CA PHE A 14 -6.96 14.57 -7.84
C PHE A 14 -8.15 15.38 -7.28
N GLY A 15 -9.11 15.78 -8.11
CA GLY A 15 -10.15 16.75 -7.73
C GLY A 15 -9.57 18.14 -7.42
N GLY A 16 -8.40 18.45 -8.01
CA GLY A 16 -7.65 19.69 -7.86
C GLY A 16 -6.38 19.57 -6.98
N VAL A 17 -5.43 20.47 -7.22
CA VAL A 17 -4.14 20.56 -6.47
C VAL A 17 -4.33 20.65 -4.94
N PRO A 18 -5.31 21.40 -4.39
CA PRO A 18 -5.49 21.47 -2.94
C PRO A 18 -5.87 20.13 -2.30
N LYS A 19 -6.68 19.32 -2.97
CA LYS A 19 -7.07 17.99 -2.47
C LYS A 19 -5.90 17.01 -2.51
N MET A 20 -5.07 17.08 -3.55
CA MET A 20 -3.80 16.35 -3.61
C MET A 20 -2.91 16.67 -2.39
N LEU A 21 -2.69 17.96 -2.11
CA LEU A 21 -1.81 18.41 -1.03
C LEU A 21 -2.38 18.15 0.37
N SER A 22 -3.69 17.94 0.51
CA SER A 22 -4.33 17.69 1.81
C SER A 22 -4.00 16.32 2.43
N GLY A 23 -3.48 15.37 1.64
CA GLY A 23 -3.13 14.02 2.11
C GLY A 23 -4.31 13.11 2.50
N LYS A 24 -5.55 13.61 2.52
CA LYS A 24 -6.74 12.87 3.00
C LYS A 24 -7.19 11.71 2.08
N LYS A 25 -6.65 11.62 0.87
CA LYS A 25 -7.02 10.63 -0.16
C LYS A 25 -5.78 9.93 -0.72
N PHE A 26 -5.00 9.33 0.17
CA PHE A 26 -3.70 8.74 -0.17
C PHE A 26 -3.76 7.73 -1.34
N PRO A 27 -4.67 6.73 -1.38
CA PRO A 27 -4.74 5.79 -2.51
C PRO A 27 -5.03 6.47 -3.84
N GLN A 28 -5.93 7.46 -3.85
CA GLN A 28 -6.23 8.24 -5.04
C GLN A 28 -5.00 9.05 -5.48
N ASN A 29 -4.30 9.68 -4.54
CA ASN A 29 -3.10 10.46 -4.82
C ASN A 29 -1.98 9.59 -5.41
N VAL A 30 -1.76 8.38 -4.89
CA VAL A 30 -0.73 7.46 -5.44
C VAL A 30 -1.08 7.03 -6.86
N ARG A 31 -2.34 6.63 -7.10
CA ARG A 31 -2.81 6.26 -8.45
C ARG A 31 -2.63 7.41 -9.44
N ALA A 32 -2.87 8.61 -8.96
CA ALA A 32 -2.80 9.81 -9.76
C ALA A 32 -1.36 10.21 -10.12
N LEU A 33 -0.43 10.13 -9.17
CA LEU A 33 1.00 10.33 -9.44
C LEU A 33 1.52 9.31 -10.45
N ARG A 34 1.08 8.05 -10.35
CA ARG A 34 1.39 7.01 -11.34
C ARG A 34 0.93 7.41 -12.75
N LEU A 35 -0.33 7.85 -12.90
CA LEU A 35 -0.87 8.27 -14.20
C LEU A 35 -0.08 9.45 -14.80
N VAL A 36 0.28 10.44 -13.99
CA VAL A 36 1.10 11.57 -14.43
C VAL A 36 2.46 11.09 -14.93
N VAL A 37 3.12 10.18 -14.20
CA VAL A 37 4.41 9.61 -14.62
C VAL A 37 4.27 8.80 -15.91
N GLU A 38 3.22 8.01 -16.06
CA GLU A 38 2.95 7.26 -17.30
C GLU A 38 2.80 8.18 -18.50
N GLU A 39 2.06 9.28 -18.36
CA GLU A 39 1.87 10.24 -19.45
C GLU A 39 3.16 11.01 -19.78
N VAL A 40 3.92 11.42 -18.76
CA VAL A 40 5.22 12.09 -18.96
C VAL A 40 6.21 11.18 -19.68
N LEU A 41 6.18 9.87 -19.40
CA LEU A 41 7.08 8.89 -20.00
C LEU A 41 6.59 8.37 -21.35
N ARG A 42 5.33 8.59 -21.73
CA ARG A 42 4.72 8.07 -22.97
C ARG A 42 5.57 8.34 -24.19
N SER A 43 5.96 9.60 -24.40
CA SER A 43 6.75 10.01 -25.57
C SER A 43 8.12 9.34 -25.61
N ILE A 44 8.75 9.12 -24.46
CA ILE A 44 10.06 8.47 -24.34
C ILE A 44 9.92 6.98 -24.72
N ILE A 45 8.91 6.31 -24.19
CA ILE A 45 8.65 4.88 -24.42
C ILE A 45 8.26 4.62 -25.89
N GLU A 46 7.48 5.52 -26.51
CA GLU A 46 7.08 5.40 -27.91
C GLU A 46 8.23 5.64 -28.88
N GLN A 47 9.15 6.56 -28.55
CA GLN A 47 10.27 6.93 -29.43
C GLN A 47 11.50 6.04 -29.29
N THR A 48 11.64 5.34 -28.16
CA THR A 48 12.82 4.50 -27.90
C THR A 48 12.42 3.09 -27.47
N PRO A 49 12.97 2.02 -28.08
CA PRO A 49 12.71 0.66 -27.65
C PRO A 49 13.40 0.40 -26.30
N ILE A 50 12.63 0.51 -25.21
CA ILE A 50 13.11 0.25 -23.85
C ILE A 50 12.78 -1.20 -23.49
N THR A 51 13.80 -2.02 -23.24
CA THR A 51 13.60 -3.43 -22.86
C THR A 51 13.83 -3.65 -21.37
N ARG A 52 14.79 -2.93 -20.77
CA ARG A 52 15.19 -3.09 -19.37
C ARG A 52 14.99 -1.79 -18.59
N LYS A 53 14.77 -1.93 -17.28
CA LYS A 53 14.73 -0.80 -16.33
C LYS A 53 15.97 0.10 -16.46
N HIS A 54 17.15 -0.51 -16.62
CA HIS A 54 18.41 0.23 -16.72
C HIS A 54 18.42 1.19 -17.92
N ASP A 55 17.86 0.78 -19.06
CA ASP A 55 17.81 1.60 -20.27
C ASP A 55 17.01 2.89 -20.03
N LEU A 56 15.83 2.75 -19.42
CA LEU A 56 14.99 3.89 -19.04
C LEU A 56 15.71 4.80 -18.04
N MET A 57 16.34 4.23 -17.01
CA MET A 57 17.04 5.02 -16.00
C MET A 57 18.19 5.84 -16.60
N SER A 58 18.98 5.24 -17.50
CA SER A 58 20.07 5.92 -18.20
C SER A 58 19.57 7.08 -19.07
N ILE A 59 18.45 6.89 -19.78
CA ILE A 59 17.80 7.96 -20.56
C ILE A 59 17.37 9.10 -19.63
N LEU A 60 16.70 8.78 -18.52
CA LEU A 60 16.24 9.79 -17.55
C LEU A 60 17.41 10.57 -16.93
N GLU A 61 18.54 9.91 -16.65
CA GLU A 61 19.75 10.56 -16.13
C GLU A 61 20.41 11.47 -17.16
N GLU A 62 20.44 11.08 -18.43
CA GLU A 62 20.89 11.94 -19.53
C GLU A 62 19.98 13.16 -19.68
N LEU A 63 18.65 12.98 -19.66
CA LEU A 63 17.69 14.07 -19.73
C LEU A 63 17.78 15.01 -18.52
N ALA A 64 17.98 14.47 -17.31
CA ALA A 64 18.16 15.24 -16.09
C ALA A 64 19.41 16.13 -16.13
N ARG A 65 20.47 15.71 -16.84
CA ARG A 65 21.69 16.52 -17.01
C ARG A 65 21.48 17.74 -17.91
N ARG A 66 20.48 17.71 -18.80
CA ARG A 66 20.23 18.79 -19.78
C ARG A 66 19.56 20.02 -19.19
N SER A 67 18.76 19.88 -18.13
CA SER A 67 18.03 21.01 -17.53
C SER A 67 17.71 20.77 -16.06
N LYS A 68 17.81 21.83 -15.26
CA LYS A 68 17.41 21.82 -13.84
C LYS A 68 15.94 21.44 -13.66
N THR A 69 15.08 21.88 -14.56
CA THR A 69 13.65 21.55 -14.51
C THR A 69 13.44 20.06 -14.79
N THR A 70 14.09 19.50 -15.81
CA THR A 70 14.02 18.06 -16.09
C THR A 70 14.57 17.24 -14.94
N LYS A 71 15.69 17.68 -14.34
CA LYS A 71 16.24 17.07 -13.13
C LYS A 71 15.23 17.02 -11.99
N LEU A 72 14.52 18.12 -11.75
CA LEU A 72 13.46 18.17 -10.74
C LEU A 72 12.37 17.13 -11.00
N TRP A 73 11.85 17.03 -12.23
CA TRP A 73 10.82 16.04 -12.57
C TRP A 73 11.32 14.60 -12.40
N VAL A 74 12.55 14.31 -12.84
CA VAL A 74 13.14 12.98 -12.73
C VAL A 74 13.39 12.61 -11.27
N ASP A 75 14.08 13.46 -10.52
CA ASP A 75 14.53 13.16 -9.16
C ASP A 75 13.42 13.27 -8.11
N ILE A 76 12.43 14.16 -8.29
CA ILE A 76 11.41 14.42 -7.26
C ILE A 76 10.04 13.80 -7.60
N LEU A 77 9.73 13.52 -8.86
CA LEU A 77 8.47 12.87 -9.23
C LEU A 77 8.68 11.43 -9.71
N ILE A 78 9.44 11.23 -10.79
CA ILE A 78 9.49 9.94 -11.49
C ILE A 78 10.15 8.86 -10.61
N LYS A 79 11.36 9.13 -10.10
CA LYS A 79 12.10 8.17 -9.27
C LYS A 79 11.33 7.80 -7.99
N PRO A 80 10.78 8.75 -7.20
CA PRO A 80 9.94 8.42 -6.05
C PRO A 80 8.72 7.58 -6.39
N VAL A 81 8.01 7.88 -7.49
CA VAL A 81 6.86 7.08 -7.92
C VAL A 81 7.25 5.64 -8.24
N PHE A 82 8.38 5.42 -8.91
CA PHE A 82 8.89 4.07 -9.13
C PHE A 82 9.22 3.34 -7.83
N ILE A 83 9.84 4.01 -6.87
CA ILE A 83 10.17 3.42 -5.58
C ILE A 83 8.89 3.08 -4.79
N MET A 84 7.88 3.96 -4.79
CA MET A 84 6.57 3.68 -4.18
C MET A 84 5.91 2.47 -4.81
N MET A 85 5.88 2.38 -6.14
CA MET A 85 5.29 1.23 -6.84
C MET A 85 6.06 -0.07 -6.57
N MET A 86 7.39 0.01 -6.45
CA MET A 86 8.25 -1.12 -6.11
C MET A 86 7.98 -1.63 -4.68
N PHE A 87 7.79 -0.72 -3.72
CA PHE A 87 7.42 -1.06 -2.35
C PHE A 87 6.03 -1.69 -2.26
N ILE A 88 5.04 -1.11 -2.95
CA ILE A 88 3.70 -1.69 -3.04
C ILE A 88 3.79 -3.10 -3.63
N ARG A 89 4.53 -3.28 -4.72
CA ARG A 89 4.74 -4.60 -5.32
C ARG A 89 5.35 -5.60 -4.34
N ALA A 90 6.42 -5.21 -3.64
CA ALA A 90 7.07 -6.07 -2.65
C ALA A 90 6.08 -6.62 -1.62
N GLU A 91 5.20 -5.75 -1.12
CA GLU A 91 4.21 -6.09 -0.09
C GLU A 91 3.03 -6.91 -0.66
N ARG A 92 2.58 -6.59 -1.87
CA ARG A 92 1.52 -7.37 -2.54
C ARG A 92 1.98 -8.79 -2.87
N GLU A 93 3.25 -8.95 -3.26
CA GLU A 93 3.86 -10.23 -3.64
C GLU A 93 4.44 -11.01 -2.45
N GLY A 94 4.76 -10.32 -1.34
CA GLY A 94 5.53 -10.90 -0.24
C GLY A 94 7.01 -11.09 -0.59
N ASP A 95 7.59 -10.20 -1.39
CA ASP A 95 9.00 -10.22 -1.80
C ASP A 95 9.85 -9.43 -0.78
N TRP A 96 10.50 -10.17 0.12
CA TRP A 96 11.27 -9.59 1.21
C TRP A 96 12.54 -8.83 0.76
N PRO A 97 13.38 -9.36 -0.16
CA PRO A 97 14.48 -8.58 -0.71
C PRO A 97 14.04 -7.27 -1.36
N LEU A 98 12.95 -7.30 -2.15
CA LEU A 98 12.43 -6.11 -2.81
C LEU A 98 11.90 -5.08 -1.81
N HIS A 99 11.31 -5.53 -0.70
CA HIS A 99 10.86 -4.68 0.40
C HIS A 99 12.00 -3.86 1.00
N LEU A 100 13.10 -4.53 1.36
CA LEU A 100 14.27 -3.88 1.96
C LEU A 100 14.97 -2.93 0.98
N GLU A 101 15.08 -3.32 -0.29
CA GLU A 101 15.64 -2.47 -1.34
C GLU A 101 14.79 -1.21 -1.54
N ALA A 102 13.47 -1.36 -1.59
CA ALA A 102 12.56 -0.23 -1.75
C ALA A 102 12.62 0.74 -0.57
N LEU A 103 12.63 0.24 0.67
CA LEU A 103 12.83 1.08 1.86
C LEU A 103 14.17 1.79 1.84
N THR A 104 15.25 1.10 1.47
CA THR A 104 16.59 1.68 1.35
C THR A 104 16.61 2.82 0.33
N LEU A 105 15.91 2.67 -0.78
CA LEU A 105 15.79 3.71 -1.81
C LEU A 105 14.86 4.87 -1.40
N MET A 106 13.88 4.65 -0.51
CA MET A 106 13.04 5.72 0.05
C MET A 106 13.80 6.60 1.04
N MET A 107 14.79 6.05 1.73
CA MET A 107 15.49 6.70 2.84
C MET A 107 16.03 8.11 2.52
N PRO A 108 16.75 8.34 1.40
CA PRO A 108 17.21 9.68 1.03
C PRO A 108 16.08 10.71 0.91
N TYR A 109 14.90 10.29 0.44
CA TYR A 109 13.75 11.18 0.29
C TYR A 109 13.16 11.58 1.64
N PHE A 110 13.08 10.67 2.62
CA PHE A 110 12.64 11.04 3.97
C PHE A 110 13.57 12.04 4.64
N TYR A 111 14.89 11.90 4.42
CA TYR A 111 15.85 12.91 4.87
C TYR A 111 15.67 14.25 4.15
N ALA A 112 15.59 14.24 2.82
CA ALA A 112 15.49 15.45 2.02
C ALA A 112 14.19 16.24 2.27
N THR A 113 13.10 15.56 2.61
CA THR A 113 11.78 16.15 2.87
C THR A 113 11.56 16.55 4.33
N GLY A 114 12.55 16.35 5.21
CA GLY A 114 12.44 16.72 6.63
C GLY A 114 11.62 15.76 7.48
N HIS A 115 11.27 14.57 6.97
CA HIS A 115 10.60 13.50 7.72
C HIS A 115 11.60 12.73 8.61
N VAL A 116 12.28 13.45 9.50
CA VAL A 116 13.41 12.95 10.29
C VAL A 116 13.08 11.76 11.18
N HIS A 117 11.85 11.65 11.69
CA HIS A 117 11.41 10.50 12.48
C HIS A 117 11.29 9.24 11.62
N TYR A 118 10.64 9.34 10.47
CA TYR A 118 10.55 8.23 9.51
C TYR A 118 11.94 7.83 9.03
N ALA A 119 12.82 8.79 8.77
CA ALA A 119 14.18 8.50 8.36
C ALA A 119 14.96 7.76 9.48
N ARG A 120 14.94 8.29 10.72
CA ARG A 120 15.65 7.68 11.85
C ARG A 120 15.18 6.26 12.14
N TYR A 121 13.86 6.07 12.27
CA TYR A 121 13.31 4.75 12.59
C TYR A 121 13.34 3.81 11.40
N GLY A 122 13.24 4.32 10.17
CA GLY A 122 13.42 3.54 8.94
C GLY A 122 14.83 2.97 8.82
N LEU A 123 15.87 3.75 9.12
CA LEU A 123 17.23 3.23 9.19
C LEU A 123 17.41 2.18 10.30
N PHE A 124 16.86 2.45 11.49
CA PHE A 124 16.92 1.48 12.59
C PHE A 124 16.23 0.16 12.20
N TYR A 125 15.08 0.25 11.54
CA TYR A 125 14.36 -0.90 10.99
C TYR A 125 15.24 -1.65 9.98
N LEU A 126 15.80 -0.99 8.97
CA LEU A 126 16.66 -1.61 7.96
C LEU A 126 17.84 -2.37 8.60
N ARG A 127 18.52 -1.77 9.58
CA ARG A 127 19.61 -2.42 10.31
C ARG A 127 19.15 -3.61 11.15
N SER A 128 17.97 -3.51 11.73
CA SER A 128 17.38 -4.63 12.47
C SER A 128 17.03 -5.79 11.53
N MET A 129 16.59 -5.48 10.31
CA MET A 129 16.26 -6.49 9.29
C MET A 129 17.48 -7.21 8.73
N GLU A 130 18.64 -6.56 8.68
CA GLU A 130 19.93 -7.19 8.31
C GLU A 130 20.41 -8.20 9.36
N ALA A 131 19.99 -8.05 10.61
CA ALA A 131 20.42 -8.85 11.76
C ALA A 131 19.34 -9.84 12.26
N LEU A 132 18.40 -10.23 11.40
CA LEU A 132 17.34 -11.15 11.76
C LEU A 132 17.90 -12.55 12.10
N PRO A 133 17.34 -13.24 13.11
CA PRO A 133 17.63 -14.65 13.34
C PRO A 133 17.29 -15.47 12.09
N THR A 134 18.12 -16.47 11.76
CA THR A 134 17.98 -17.29 10.54
C THR A 134 16.56 -17.83 10.34
N LYS A 135 15.95 -18.35 11.42
CA LYS A 135 14.57 -18.87 11.38
C LYS A 135 13.55 -17.81 10.95
N VAL A 136 13.70 -16.57 11.39
CA VAL A 136 12.77 -15.48 11.04
C VAL A 136 13.02 -15.05 9.60
N LEU A 137 14.29 -14.93 9.21
CA LEU A 137 14.66 -14.62 7.83
C LEU A 137 14.08 -15.65 6.85
N ASP A 138 14.16 -16.94 7.17
CA ASP A 138 13.59 -18.01 6.33
C ASP A 138 12.08 -17.86 6.12
N LEU A 139 11.33 -17.45 7.14
CA LEU A 139 9.89 -17.19 7.02
C LEU A 139 9.63 -15.94 6.18
N PHE A 140 10.43 -14.89 6.36
CA PHE A 140 10.30 -13.66 5.59
C PHE A 140 10.60 -13.87 4.11
N MET A 141 11.62 -14.68 3.80
CA MET A 141 11.95 -15.10 2.43
C MET A 141 10.85 -15.94 1.77
N LYS A 142 9.97 -16.58 2.54
CA LYS A 142 8.76 -17.25 2.05
C LYS A 142 7.56 -16.30 1.88
N GLY A 143 7.74 -15.01 2.17
CA GLY A 143 6.69 -14.01 2.11
C GLY A 143 5.76 -14.00 3.33
N GLU A 144 6.14 -14.63 4.45
CA GLU A 144 5.31 -14.66 5.67
C GLU A 144 5.36 -13.36 6.49
N HIS A 145 6.08 -12.34 6.00
CA HIS A 145 6.06 -11.00 6.57
C HIS A 145 4.80 -10.20 6.18
N VAL A 146 4.07 -10.64 5.13
CA VAL A 146 2.81 -10.02 4.68
C VAL A 146 1.61 -10.86 5.06
N LEU A 147 0.46 -10.22 5.23
CA LEU A 147 -0.80 -10.90 5.55
C LEU A 147 -1.73 -10.92 4.35
N ARG A 148 -2.65 -11.90 4.28
CA ARG A 148 -3.56 -12.09 3.14
C ARG A 148 -4.96 -12.40 3.64
N HIS A 149 -5.96 -11.69 3.11
CA HIS A 149 -7.38 -12.04 3.31
C HIS A 149 -7.77 -13.24 2.46
N ILE A 150 -7.25 -13.29 1.23
CA ILE A 150 -7.51 -14.33 0.24
C ILE A 150 -6.17 -14.77 -0.33
N LEU A 151 -6.04 -16.07 -0.63
CA LEU A 151 -4.87 -16.60 -1.31
C LEU A 151 -4.66 -15.94 -2.68
N GLY A 152 -3.41 -15.80 -3.09
CA GLY A 152 -3.05 -15.20 -4.37
C GLY A 152 -1.70 -14.49 -4.32
N ILE A 153 -1.04 -14.42 -5.48
CA ILE A 153 0.31 -13.87 -5.60
C ILE A 153 0.32 -12.38 -5.32
N TRP A 154 -0.69 -11.62 -5.75
CA TRP A 154 -0.77 -10.17 -5.57
C TRP A 154 -1.71 -9.78 -4.42
N ASN A 155 -1.94 -10.63 -3.42
CA ASN A 155 -2.96 -10.38 -2.38
C ASN A 155 -2.39 -10.01 -1.01
N GLY A 156 -1.07 -9.86 -0.87
CA GLY A 156 -0.41 -9.43 0.36
C GLY A 156 -0.82 -8.03 0.79
N ILE A 157 -0.90 -7.80 2.10
CA ILE A 157 -1.12 -6.48 2.70
C ILE A 157 -0.26 -6.33 3.96
N TRP A 158 0.11 -5.09 4.27
CA TRP A 158 0.81 -4.73 5.50
C TRP A 158 0.05 -5.23 6.73
N SER A 159 0.81 -5.63 7.75
CA SER A 159 0.27 -6.16 9.00
C SER A 159 -0.67 -5.17 9.70
N ASP A 160 -0.29 -3.89 9.75
CA ASP A 160 -1.11 -2.83 10.32
C ASP A 160 -2.46 -2.68 9.58
N MET A 161 -2.42 -2.62 8.26
CA MET A 161 -3.64 -2.55 7.43
C MET A 161 -4.52 -3.80 7.58
N TYR A 162 -3.92 -4.98 7.74
CA TYR A 162 -4.68 -6.20 8.02
C TYR A 162 -5.37 -6.13 9.39
N ILE A 163 -4.68 -5.68 10.44
CA ILE A 163 -5.24 -5.50 11.78
C ILE A 163 -6.39 -4.48 11.75
N GLU A 164 -6.21 -3.37 11.03
CA GLU A 164 -7.26 -2.36 10.87
C GLU A 164 -8.51 -2.93 10.19
N THR A 165 -8.33 -3.73 9.13
CA THR A 165 -9.42 -4.30 8.35
C THR A 165 -10.06 -5.54 8.99
N THR A 166 -9.42 -6.13 10.01
CA THR A 166 -9.93 -7.28 10.79
C THR A 166 -10.24 -6.87 12.23
N PHE A 167 -9.26 -6.99 13.14
CA PHE A 167 -9.44 -6.83 14.58
C PHE A 167 -10.03 -5.47 14.95
N MET A 168 -9.53 -4.36 14.40
CA MET A 168 -10.06 -3.04 14.75
C MET A 168 -11.44 -2.81 14.14
N ARG A 169 -11.68 -3.27 12.91
CA ARG A 169 -13.00 -3.17 12.27
C ARG A 169 -14.08 -3.90 13.05
N TYR A 170 -13.82 -5.15 13.46
CA TYR A 170 -14.76 -5.94 14.25
C TYR A 170 -14.82 -5.45 15.70
N GLY A 171 -13.67 -5.08 16.27
CA GLY A 171 -13.55 -4.57 17.64
C GLY A 171 -14.26 -3.23 17.84
N HIS A 172 -14.34 -2.37 16.83
CA HIS A 172 -15.11 -1.13 16.90
C HIS A 172 -16.57 -1.28 16.43
N GLY A 173 -16.99 -2.48 16.02
CA GLY A 173 -18.37 -2.79 15.67
C GLY A 173 -19.29 -2.96 16.88
N LYS A 174 -20.60 -3.09 16.63
CA LYS A 174 -21.57 -3.42 17.68
C LYS A 174 -21.22 -4.78 18.30
N GLY A 175 -21.04 -4.83 19.62
CA GLY A 175 -20.59 -6.04 20.33
C GLY A 175 -19.07 -6.29 20.29
N GLY A 176 -18.28 -5.34 19.79
CA GLY A 176 -16.83 -5.40 19.75
C GLY A 176 -16.16 -5.05 21.08
N ILE A 177 -14.87 -4.71 21.04
CA ILE A 177 -14.02 -4.49 22.22
C ILE A 177 -14.29 -3.19 22.97
N ILE A 178 -15.08 -2.28 22.41
CA ILE A 178 -15.38 -0.98 23.02
C ILE A 178 -16.19 -1.22 24.31
N GLY A 179 -15.52 -1.03 25.46
CA GLY A 179 -16.09 -1.21 26.80
C GLY A 179 -15.56 -2.43 27.58
N ILE A 180 -14.97 -3.43 26.91
CA ILE A 180 -14.34 -4.60 27.54
C ILE A 180 -12.81 -4.47 27.69
N THR A 181 -12.22 -3.43 27.07
CA THR A 181 -10.77 -3.21 26.94
C THR A 181 -10.03 -3.07 28.27
N LEU A 182 -10.75 -2.74 29.36
CA LEU A 182 -10.17 -2.55 30.69
C LEU A 182 -9.89 -3.87 31.44
N LYS A 183 -10.35 -5.02 30.93
CA LYS A 183 -10.10 -6.35 31.52
C LYS A 183 -9.27 -7.21 30.57
N PRO A 184 -7.96 -7.40 30.83
CA PRO A 184 -7.06 -8.13 29.93
C PRO A 184 -7.51 -9.54 29.58
N GLU A 185 -8.08 -10.28 30.55
CA GLU A 185 -8.57 -11.65 30.32
C GLU A 185 -9.78 -11.69 29.39
N THR A 186 -10.72 -10.76 29.54
CA THR A 186 -11.88 -10.64 28.63
C THR A 186 -11.45 -10.26 27.22
N LEU A 187 -10.45 -9.39 27.08
CA LEU A 187 -9.87 -9.02 25.80
C LEU A 187 -9.17 -10.21 25.12
N LYS A 188 -8.41 -11.02 25.87
CA LYS A 188 -7.80 -12.26 25.36
C LYS A 188 -8.85 -13.24 24.88
N THR A 189 -9.89 -13.50 25.68
CA THR A 189 -10.98 -14.39 25.30
C THR A 189 -11.65 -13.91 24.02
N TRP A 190 -11.97 -12.62 23.91
CA TRP A 190 -12.55 -12.03 22.71
C TRP A 190 -11.64 -12.18 21.48
N ALA A 191 -10.35 -11.85 21.60
CA ALA A 191 -9.41 -11.91 20.48
C ALA A 191 -9.21 -13.35 19.97
N LEU A 192 -9.17 -14.32 20.90
CA LEU A 192 -9.02 -15.74 20.58
C LEU A 192 -10.33 -16.39 20.11
N SER A 193 -11.50 -15.91 20.55
CA SER A 193 -12.78 -16.46 20.10
C SER A 193 -13.25 -15.85 18.78
N LEU A 194 -12.85 -14.62 18.45
CA LEU A 194 -13.35 -13.86 17.29
C LEU A 194 -13.23 -14.65 15.98
N HIS A 195 -12.04 -15.18 15.69
CA HIS A 195 -11.80 -15.89 14.43
C HIS A 195 -12.55 -17.24 14.37
N LEU A 196 -12.71 -17.92 15.51
CA LEU A 196 -13.50 -19.15 15.61
C LEU A 196 -14.98 -18.87 15.40
N CYS A 197 -15.54 -17.86 16.07
CA CYS A 197 -16.93 -17.45 15.91
C CYS A 197 -17.21 -17.00 14.48
N SER A 198 -16.34 -16.17 13.88
CA SER A 198 -16.49 -15.73 12.49
C SER A 198 -16.42 -16.91 11.51
N LYS A 199 -15.54 -17.90 11.73
CA LYS A 199 -15.48 -19.09 10.90
C LYS A 199 -16.71 -19.98 11.05
N LEU A 200 -17.23 -20.13 12.27
CA LEU A 200 -18.49 -20.85 12.52
C LEU A 200 -19.66 -20.16 11.83
N GLU A 201 -19.75 -18.83 11.91
CA GLU A 201 -20.76 -18.05 11.20
C GLU A 201 -20.66 -18.22 9.69
N SER A 202 -19.46 -18.11 9.11
CA SER A 202 -19.26 -18.34 7.67
C SER A 202 -19.65 -19.76 7.26
N ASN A 203 -19.24 -20.78 8.02
CA ASN A 203 -19.62 -22.16 7.74
C ASN A 203 -21.13 -22.37 7.85
N LEU A 204 -21.80 -21.75 8.84
CA LEU A 204 -23.25 -21.81 8.98
C LEU A 204 -23.96 -21.11 7.81
N SER A 205 -23.47 -19.94 7.37
CA SER A 205 -23.97 -19.25 6.18
C SER A 205 -23.80 -20.11 4.92
N GLU A 206 -22.63 -20.73 4.72
CA GLU A 206 -22.37 -21.66 3.60
C GLU A 206 -23.35 -22.85 3.60
N ILE A 207 -23.69 -23.39 4.78
CA ILE A 207 -24.66 -24.48 4.92
C ILE A 207 -26.10 -24.01 4.60
N VAL A 208 -26.45 -22.78 4.96
CA VAL A 208 -27.78 -22.20 4.74
C VAL A 208 -27.99 -21.80 3.27
N ASP A 209 -26.96 -21.27 2.60
CA ASP A 209 -27.08 -20.73 1.24
C ASP A 209 -26.91 -21.77 0.13
N GLY A 210 -26.32 -22.96 0.41
CA GLY A 210 -26.11 -24.01 -0.59
C GLY A 210 -25.10 -23.63 -1.68
N ASP A 211 -24.63 -24.62 -2.44
CA ASP A 211 -23.52 -24.55 -3.41
C ASP A 211 -23.74 -23.55 -4.58
N GLY A 212 -23.67 -22.26 -4.28
CA GLY A 212 -23.81 -21.14 -5.20
C GLY A 212 -22.84 -20.05 -4.79
N GLY A 213 -21.67 -20.03 -5.44
CA GLY A 213 -20.56 -19.12 -5.11
C GLY A 213 -20.98 -17.65 -5.11
N ASN A 214 -21.08 -17.07 -3.91
CA ASN A 214 -21.10 -15.63 -3.74
C ASN A 214 -19.67 -15.14 -3.47
N VAL A 215 -19.03 -14.65 -4.53
CA VAL A 215 -17.89 -13.75 -4.43
C VAL A 215 -18.32 -12.57 -3.56
N GLN A 216 -17.63 -12.31 -2.45
CA GLN A 216 -17.82 -11.08 -1.66
C GLN A 216 -17.51 -9.86 -2.53
N ILE A 217 -18.53 -9.35 -3.24
CA ILE A 217 -18.55 -8.02 -3.83
C ILE A 217 -19.33 -7.15 -2.85
N ILE A 218 -18.73 -6.78 -1.71
CA ILE A 218 -19.33 -5.73 -0.87
C ILE A 218 -18.26 -4.70 -0.53
N HIS A 219 -18.20 -3.68 -1.40
CA HIS A 219 -17.58 -2.41 -1.11
C HIS A 219 -18.49 -1.56 -0.20
N LYS A 220 -17.86 -0.67 0.56
CA LYS A 220 -18.32 0.08 1.74
C LYS A 220 -19.58 0.96 1.60
N GLU A 221 -20.31 0.94 0.48
CA GLU A 221 -21.44 1.84 0.22
C GLU A 221 -22.83 1.18 0.29
N GLU A 222 -22.95 -0.15 0.37
CA GLU A 222 -24.26 -0.84 0.38
C GLU A 222 -24.75 -1.28 1.77
N SER A 223 -24.02 -1.02 2.85
CA SER A 223 -24.37 -1.48 4.20
C SER A 223 -25.53 -0.73 4.86
N SER A 224 -26.13 0.24 4.19
CA SER A 224 -27.34 0.91 4.67
C SER A 224 -28.59 0.21 4.14
N SER A 225 -28.86 -1.01 4.60
CA SER A 225 -30.19 -1.65 4.62
C SER A 225 -30.08 -3.10 5.10
N PHE A 226 -29.96 -3.36 6.39
CA PHE A 226 -30.59 -4.55 6.98
C PHE A 226 -30.84 -4.25 8.46
N CYS A 227 -31.96 -3.57 8.68
CA CYS A 227 -32.63 -3.49 9.96
C CYS A 227 -33.45 -4.78 10.09
N LEU A 228 -33.22 -5.55 11.14
CA LEU A 228 -34.22 -6.48 11.65
C LEU A 228 -34.47 -6.13 13.11
N GLN A 229 -35.75 -5.90 13.40
CA GLN A 229 -36.33 -5.60 14.70
C GLN A 229 -36.00 -6.67 15.75
#